data_AF-D4M5X3-F1
#
_entry.id   AF-D4M5X3-F1
#
_cell.length_a   1.000
_cell.length_b   1.000
_cell.length_c   1.000
_cell.angle_alpha   90.00
_cell.angle_beta   90.00
_cell.angle_gamma   90.00
#
_symmetry.space_group_name_H-M   'P 1'
#
loop_
_entity.id
_entity.type
_entity.pdbx_description
1 polymer ?
#
loop_
_entity_poly.entity_id
_entity_poly.type
_entity_poly.pdbx_seq_one_letter_code
_entity_poly.pdbx_strand_id
1 'polypeptide(L)'
;MEGHAGYAEAGEDIVCAGVSALVINALNSIERFTDDETSCVSDEDTGSIEFRFDGIPSHDATLLLDSMILGLEEIEDSNDYEKYIDIIFKEV
;
A
#
# COMPACT_ATOMS: atom_id res chain seq x y z
N MET A 1 28.17 9.79 -3.46
CA MET A 1 27.43 8.66 -4.07
C MET A 1 27.36 7.61 -2.99
N GLU A 2 26.51 7.85 -2.01
CA GLU A 2 26.32 7.02 -0.81
C GLU A 2 24.85 6.69 -0.73
N GLY A 3 24.59 5.42 -0.45
CA GLY A 3 23.33 4.74 -0.69
C GLY A 3 22.18 5.29 0.13
N HIS A 4 21.05 5.40 -0.54
CA HIS A 4 19.75 5.68 0.03
C HIS A 4 19.33 4.55 0.96
N ALA A 5 18.71 4.93 2.08
CA ALA A 5 18.18 4.08 3.14
C ALA A 5 19.26 3.40 4.01
N GLY A 6 19.63 4.10 5.08
CA GLY A 6 20.23 3.46 6.24
C GLY A 6 19.28 2.39 6.77
N TYR A 7 19.79 1.17 6.91
CA TYR A 7 19.10 0.02 7.50
C TYR A 7 18.31 0.43 8.76
N ALA A 8 17.02 0.13 8.77
CA ALA A 8 16.19 0.25 9.96
C ALA A 8 16.40 -0.96 10.88
N GLU A 9 15.76 -0.99 12.06
CA GLU A 9 15.92 -2.12 13.00
C GLU A 9 15.58 -3.45 12.32
N ALA A 10 16.29 -4.53 12.68
CA ALA A 10 16.11 -5.85 12.07
C ALA A 10 14.64 -6.30 12.16
N GLY A 11 13.91 -6.23 11.04
CA GLY A 11 12.48 -6.55 10.93
C GLY A 11 11.66 -5.45 10.25
N GLU A 12 11.98 -4.17 10.50
CA GLU A 12 11.25 -3.01 9.95
C GLU A 12 11.41 -2.91 8.43
N ASP A 13 12.63 -3.12 7.91
CA ASP A 13 12.91 -3.12 6.47
C ASP A 13 12.10 -4.19 5.71
N ILE A 14 11.82 -5.32 6.35
CA ILE A 14 11.07 -6.45 5.75
C ILE A 14 9.58 -6.10 5.68
N VAL A 15 9.02 -5.53 6.75
CA VAL A 15 7.62 -5.09 6.78
C VAL A 15 7.40 -3.98 5.75
N CYS A 16 8.28 -2.97 5.72
CA CYS A 16 8.21 -1.88 4.76
C CYS A 16 8.25 -2.39 3.31
N ALA A 17 9.13 -3.36 3.01
CA ALA A 17 9.17 -3.98 1.68
C ALA A 17 7.90 -4.75 1.34
N GLY A 18 7.32 -5.48 2.31
CA GLY A 18 6.05 -6.20 2.14
C GLY A 18 4.87 -5.27 1.86
N VAL A 19 4.73 -4.22 2.68
CA VAL A 19 3.70 -3.18 2.51
C VAL A 19 3.86 -2.48 1.16
N SER A 20 5.08 -2.08 0.82
CA SER A 20 5.36 -1.42 -0.46
C SER A 20 4.99 -2.30 -1.65
N ALA A 21 5.33 -3.59 -1.58
CA ALA A 21 5.02 -4.55 -2.64
C ALA A 21 3.50 -4.73 -2.82
N LEU A 22 2.73 -4.86 -1.73
CA LEU A 22 1.28 -4.99 -1.77
C LEU A 22 0.61 -3.74 -2.34
N VAL A 23 0.97 -2.57 -1.82
CA VAL A 23 0.39 -1.29 -2.25
C VAL A 23 0.71 -1.03 -3.72
N ILE A 24 2.00 -1.03 -4.08
CA ILE A 24 2.42 -0.72 -5.45
C ILE A 24 1.85 -1.73 -6.44
N ASN A 25 1.76 -3.01 -6.08
CA ASN A 25 1.17 -4.02 -6.95
C ASN A 25 -0.34 -3.79 -7.16
N ALA A 26 -1.08 -3.45 -6.11
CA ALA A 26 -2.51 -3.18 -6.21
C ALA A 26 -2.79 -1.96 -7.10
N LEU A 27 -2.07 -0.85 -6.89
CA LEU A 27 -2.24 0.37 -7.69
C LEU A 27 -1.92 0.11 -9.17
N ASN A 28 -0.78 -0.54 -9.46
CA ASN A 28 -0.42 -0.92 -10.83
C ASN A 28 -1.45 -1.88 -11.46
N SER A 29 -2.03 -2.78 -10.66
CA SER A 29 -3.03 -3.73 -11.15
C SER A 29 -4.35 -3.04 -11.48
N ILE A 30 -4.76 -2.06 -10.67
CA ILE A 30 -5.94 -1.23 -10.95
C ILE A 30 -5.71 -0.47 -12.26
N GLU A 31 -4.61 0.27 -12.39
CA GLU A 31 -4.30 1.06 -13.61
C GLU A 31 -4.18 0.21 -14.88
N ARG A 32 -3.75 -1.05 -14.74
CA ARG A 32 -3.44 -1.91 -15.90
C ARG A 32 -4.54 -2.88 -16.27
N PHE A 33 -5.35 -3.31 -15.32
CA PHE A 33 -6.33 -4.39 -15.51
C PHE A 33 -7.78 -3.93 -15.33
N THR A 34 -8.00 -2.64 -15.03
CA THR A 34 -9.34 -2.05 -14.92
C THR A 34 -9.44 -0.82 -15.83
N ASP A 35 -10.67 -0.40 -16.14
CA ASP A 35 -10.94 0.83 -16.90
C ASP A 35 -11.20 2.03 -15.96
N ASP A 36 -10.86 1.91 -14.67
CA ASP A 36 -11.10 2.95 -13.67
C ASP A 36 -10.17 4.15 -13.87
N GLU A 37 -10.74 5.36 -13.89
CA GLU A 37 -9.97 6.59 -13.90
C GLU A 37 -9.46 6.91 -12.49
N THR A 38 -8.14 7.01 -12.35
CA THR A 38 -7.47 7.18 -11.06
C THR A 38 -6.40 8.25 -11.11
N SER A 39 -6.12 8.86 -9.95
CA SER A 39 -4.98 9.75 -9.73
C SER A 39 -4.10 9.24 -8.61
N CYS A 40 -2.78 9.29 -8.82
CA CYS A 40 -1.77 8.86 -7.86
C CYS A 40 -0.76 9.99 -7.63
N VAL A 41 -0.49 10.30 -6.37
CA VAL A 41 0.56 11.24 -5.94
C VAL A 41 1.44 10.52 -4.94
N SER A 42 2.73 10.41 -5.24
CA SER A 42 3.72 9.81 -4.34
C SER A 42 4.80 10.83 -4.00
N ASP A 43 5.24 10.83 -2.75
CA ASP A 43 6.35 11.64 -2.26
C ASP A 43 7.42 10.70 -1.67
N GLU A 44 8.53 10.57 -2.39
CA GLU A 44 9.63 9.66 -2.05
C GLU A 44 10.40 10.11 -0.79
N ASP A 45 10.41 11.42 -0.50
CA ASP A 45 11.11 11.98 0.66
C ASP A 45 10.38 11.62 1.97
N THR A 46 9.05 11.54 1.91
CA THR A 46 8.17 11.19 3.04
C THR A 46 7.71 9.73 3.03
N GLY A 47 7.91 9.00 1.92
CA GLY A 47 7.42 7.63 1.75
C GLY A 47 5.89 7.55 1.66
N SER A 48 5.21 8.61 1.23
CA SER A 48 3.75 8.67 1.18
C SER A 48 3.20 8.39 -0.22
N ILE A 49 2.06 7.72 -0.29
CA ILE A 49 1.31 7.46 -1.52
C ILE A 49 -0.15 7.84 -1.26
N GLU A 50 -0.69 8.69 -2.12
CA GLU A 50 -2.09 9.08 -2.14
C GLU A 50 -2.71 8.64 -3.46
N PHE A 51 -3.65 7.69 -3.38
CA PHE A 51 -4.34 7.15 -4.55
C PHE A 51 -5.84 7.47 -4.46
N ARG A 52 -6.42 7.95 -5.56
CA ARG A 52 -7.82 8.35 -5.65
C ARG A 52 -8.47 7.82 -6.91
N PHE A 53 -9.72 7.39 -6.78
CA PHE A 53 -10.60 7.16 -7.91
C PHE A 53 -11.31 8.47 -8.28
N ASP A 54 -11.40 8.76 -9.58
CA ASP A 54 -12.15 9.91 -10.10
C ASP A 54 -13.67 9.64 -10.20
N GLY A 55 -14.12 8.51 -9.61
CA GLY A 55 -15.49 8.06 -9.56
C GLY A 55 -15.69 6.91 -8.57
N ILE A 56 -16.78 6.16 -8.74
CA ILE A 56 -17.03 4.95 -7.96
C ILE A 56 -16.16 3.83 -8.57
N PRO A 57 -15.31 3.15 -7.79
CA PRO A 57 -14.49 2.06 -8.30
C PRO A 57 -15.35 0.94 -8.88
N SER A 58 -14.90 0.36 -9.99
CA SER A 58 -15.52 -0.84 -10.56
C SER A 58 -15.38 -2.04 -9.63
N HIS A 59 -16.15 -3.10 -9.91
CA HIS A 59 -16.05 -4.35 -9.17
C HIS A 59 -14.60 -4.90 -9.12
N ASP A 60 -13.89 -4.88 -10.23
CA ASP A 60 -12.55 -5.46 -10.31
C ASP A 60 -11.52 -4.58 -9.58
N ALA A 61 -11.66 -3.25 -9.65
CA ALA A 61 -10.85 -2.34 -8.85
C ALA A 61 -11.12 -2.51 -7.35
N THR A 62 -12.39 -2.62 -6.94
CA THR A 62 -12.75 -2.92 -5.55
C THR A 62 -12.15 -4.24 -5.09
N LEU A 63 -12.23 -5.30 -5.89
CA LEU A 63 -11.64 -6.60 -5.53
C LEU A 63 -10.11 -6.53 -5.35
N LEU A 64 -9.42 -5.74 -6.18
CA LEU A 64 -7.96 -5.53 -6.04
C LEU A 64 -7.62 -4.72 -4.77
N LEU A 65 -8.43 -3.71 -4.43
CA LEU A 65 -8.29 -2.98 -3.16
C LEU A 65 -8.55 -3.89 -1.96
N ASP A 66 -9.62 -4.67 -1.99
CA ASP A 66 -9.96 -5.62 -0.92
C ASP A 66 -8.84 -6.64 -0.74
N SER A 67 -8.25 -7.13 -1.84
CA SER A 67 -7.09 -8.02 -1.79
C SER A 67 -5.85 -7.36 -1.19
N MET A 68 -5.63 -6.07 -1.45
CA MET A 68 -4.54 -5.30 -0.85
C MET A 68 -4.77 -5.13 0.65
N ILE A 69 -5.97 -4.71 1.03
CA ILE A 69 -6.37 -4.50 2.43
C ILE A 69 -6.20 -5.79 3.22
N LEU A 70 -6.72 -6.91 2.71
CA LEU A 70 -6.55 -8.23 3.33
C LEU A 70 -5.06 -8.55 3.57
N GLY A 71 -4.20 -8.29 2.59
CA GLY A 71 -2.77 -8.53 2.73
C GLY A 71 -2.10 -7.64 3.78
N LEU A 72 -2.56 -6.40 3.93
CA LEU A 72 -2.07 -5.47 4.95
C LEU A 72 -2.57 -5.87 6.35
N GLU A 73 -3.84 -6.24 6.48
CA GLU A 73 -4.44 -6.73 7.73
C GLU A 73 -3.73 -8.00 8.23
N GLU A 74 -3.39 -8.94 7.34
CA GLU A 74 -2.62 -10.14 7.72
C GLU A 74 -1.19 -9.82 8.19
N ILE A 75 -0.58 -8.73 7.71
CA ILE A 75 0.72 -8.24 8.22
C ILE A 75 0.52 -7.61 9.60
N GLU A 76 -0.51 -6.80 9.78
CA GLU A 76 -0.85 -6.16 11.06
C GLU A 76 -1.18 -7.19 12.16
N ASP A 77 -2.01 -8.19 11.85
CA ASP A 77 -2.42 -9.26 12.78
C ASP A 77 -1.30 -10.23 13.15
N SER A 78 -0.14 -10.13 12.48
CA SER A 78 1.00 -10.97 12.82
C SER A 78 1.69 -10.46 14.10
N ASN A 79 1.82 -11.35 15.10
CA ASN A 79 2.43 -11.02 16.42
C ASN A 79 3.85 -10.44 16.32
N ASP A 80 4.55 -10.67 15.20
CA ASP A 80 5.91 -10.19 14.98
C ASP A 80 5.95 -8.76 14.37
N TYR A 81 4.87 -8.33 13.72
CA TYR A 81 4.84 -7.11 12.90
C TYR A 81 3.76 -6.07 13.24
N GLU A 82 2.81 -6.37 14.12
CA GLU A 82 1.76 -5.45 14.62
C GLU A 82 2.31 -4.07 15.03
N LYS A 83 3.50 -4.01 15.63
CA LYS A 83 4.13 -2.75 16.08
C LYS A 83 4.67 -1.84 14.96
N TYR A 84 4.70 -2.31 13.71
CA TYR A 84 5.31 -1.60 12.57
C TYR A 84 4.28 -1.08 11.56
N ILE A 85 3.00 -1.44 11.70
CA ILE A 85 1.92 -1.04 10.78
C ILE A 85 0.67 -0.70 11.60
N ASP A 86 -0.09 0.29 11.16
CA ASP A 86 -1.39 0.66 11.75
C ASP A 86 -2.35 1.01 10.60
N ILE A 87 -3.47 0.30 10.51
CA ILE A 87 -4.47 0.45 9.44
C ILE A 87 -5.69 1.20 9.97
N ILE A 88 -5.95 2.39 9.41
CA ILE A 88 -7.04 3.27 9.86
C ILE A 88 -8.09 3.42 8.77
N PHE A 89 -9.29 2.91 9.03
CA PHE A 89 -10.46 3.12 8.17
C PHE A 89 -11.25 4.36 8.61
N LYS A 90 -11.58 5.23 7.65
CA LYS A 90 -12.39 6.43 7.89
C LYS A 90 -13.46 6.60 6.82
N GLU A 91 -14.71 6.69 7.24
CA GLU A 91 -15.83 7.09 6.40
C GLU A 91 -15.85 8.63 6.30
N VAL A 92 -16.02 9.17 5.10
CA VAL A 92 -16.03 10.63 4.81
C VAL A 92 -17.38 11.08 4.26
#